data_AF-A0A0D7KTC2-F1
#
_entry.id   AF-A0A0D7KTC2-F1
#
_cell.length_a   1.000
_cell.length_b   1.000
_cell.length_c   1.000
_cell.angle_alpha   90.00
_cell.angle_beta   90.00
_cell.angle_gamma   90.00
#
_symmetry.space_group_name_H-M   'P 1'
#
loop_
_entity.id
_entity.type
_entity.pdbx_description
1 polymer ?
#
loop_
_entity_poly.entity_id
_entity_poly.type
_entity_poly.pdbx_seq_one_letter_code
_entity_poly.pdbx_strand_id
1 'polypeptide(L)'
;AKQITTMLGQPTQLIQATQIENDVHRNVTVSFKTGKGSVLSVVLRYAKNGLVDDMYFNFTPQGQYQAPSYDDKDAYKEESIVIGEGEFKLPGTLTVPASGDGNYPVLVLVHGSGANDRDESIGSSKMFRDLSVGLAKQGIATIRYEKRTREYSYQSSAVPRFTVKEETIDDALHAVAWASQDKRLNKQQIFVLGHSQGGMLVPRILAQDTAKAVRGAVIAAGPSGPLEDLMLTQFEGQLARAKEAKLPEQAIAQLEAQVAAWKQSLQIIKNKEYTVDNYPANLPIGTPSWWFDFRDYYGGDIAKNQQVPMFLIQGDNDVQVGKEHLDGWKKALSARTNVAYKLYPKLNHVFVPYDKPSTGEEYMLPGNVPLDVITDMAKWIKSQS
;
A
#
# COMPACT_ATOMS: atom_id res chain seq x y z
N ALA A 1 13.74 -9.06 -19.87
CA ALA A 1 13.27 -9.54 -21.18
C ALA A 1 12.64 -10.94 -21.10
N LYS A 2 13.41 -12.03 -20.93
CA LYS A 2 12.87 -13.41 -20.93
C LYS A 2 11.69 -13.61 -19.97
N GLN A 3 11.81 -13.20 -18.71
CA GLN A 3 10.71 -13.31 -17.73
C GLN A 3 9.44 -12.54 -18.16
N ILE A 4 9.58 -11.29 -18.63
CA ILE A 4 8.45 -10.46 -19.06
C ILE A 4 7.74 -11.11 -20.26
N THR A 5 8.51 -11.57 -21.25
CA THR A 5 7.97 -12.28 -22.41
C THR A 5 7.32 -13.61 -22.02
N THR A 6 7.88 -14.34 -21.06
CA THR A 6 7.27 -15.57 -20.55
C THR A 6 5.94 -15.27 -19.86
N MET A 7 5.86 -14.19 -19.10
CA MET A 7 4.66 -13.79 -18.36
C MET A 7 3.56 -13.29 -19.30
N LEU A 8 3.83 -12.23 -20.07
CA LEU A 8 2.83 -11.49 -20.86
C LEU A 8 2.83 -11.86 -22.35
N GLY A 9 3.88 -12.52 -22.85
CA GLY A 9 4.10 -12.71 -24.29
C GLY A 9 4.94 -11.57 -24.89
N GLN A 10 5.32 -11.74 -26.16
CA GLN A 10 6.04 -10.69 -26.90
C GLN A 10 5.13 -9.48 -27.09
N PRO A 11 5.63 -8.23 -26.98
CA PRO A 11 4.90 -7.06 -27.44
C PRO A 11 4.65 -7.18 -28.95
N THR A 12 3.40 -7.06 -29.37
CA THR A 12 2.99 -7.24 -30.77
C THR A 12 2.49 -5.97 -31.44
N GLN A 13 1.92 -5.04 -30.66
CA GLN A 13 1.30 -3.82 -31.20
C GLN A 13 1.38 -2.67 -30.18
N LEU A 14 1.78 -1.48 -30.62
CA LEU A 14 1.63 -0.25 -29.82
C LEU A 14 0.15 0.13 -29.73
N ILE A 15 -0.37 0.29 -28.51
CA ILE A 15 -1.76 0.69 -28.24
C ILE A 15 -1.84 2.21 -28.10
N GLN A 16 -0.98 2.79 -27.25
CA GLN A 16 -0.98 4.21 -26.97
C GLN A 16 0.39 4.67 -26.47
N ALA A 17 0.67 5.95 -26.65
CA ALA A 17 1.73 6.67 -25.97
C ALA A 17 1.12 7.95 -25.38
N THR A 18 1.27 8.14 -24.07
CA THR A 18 0.75 9.31 -23.36
C THR A 18 1.88 10.01 -22.62
N GLN A 19 1.74 11.32 -22.47
CA GLN A 19 2.65 12.13 -21.68
C GLN A 19 1.87 12.82 -20.57
N ILE A 20 2.31 12.65 -19.33
CA ILE A 20 1.74 13.27 -18.14
C ILE A 20 2.87 13.90 -17.35
N GLU A 21 2.76 15.19 -17.08
CA GLU A 21 3.68 15.89 -16.20
C GLU A 21 3.13 15.91 -14.78
N ASN A 22 3.96 15.56 -13.81
CA ASN A 22 3.69 15.76 -12.39
C ASN A 22 4.75 16.73 -11.81
N ASP A 23 4.67 17.08 -10.53
CA ASP A 23 5.56 18.09 -9.94
C ASP A 23 7.05 17.69 -9.91
N VAL A 24 7.33 16.40 -10.12
CA VAL A 24 8.65 15.77 -10.03
C VAL A 24 9.19 15.46 -11.43
N HIS A 25 8.43 14.73 -12.24
CA HIS A 25 8.82 14.18 -13.54
C HIS A 25 7.83 14.50 -14.65
N ARG A 26 8.38 14.58 -15.86
CA ARG A 26 7.62 14.37 -17.09
C ARG A 26 7.61 12.87 -17.40
N ASN A 27 6.44 12.25 -17.31
CA ASN A 27 6.27 10.81 -17.52
C ASN A 27 5.77 10.56 -18.95
N VAL A 28 6.44 9.65 -19.66
CA VAL A 28 6.00 9.14 -20.96
C VAL A 28 5.62 7.67 -20.78
N THR A 29 4.33 7.36 -20.87
CA THR A 29 3.83 5.99 -20.81
C THR A 29 3.65 5.45 -22.21
N VAL A 30 4.25 4.31 -22.50
CA VAL A 30 4.09 3.58 -23.76
C VAL A 30 3.48 2.23 -23.44
N SER A 31 2.32 1.93 -24.05
CA SER A 31 1.56 0.71 -23.78
C SER A 31 1.47 -0.16 -25.03
N PHE A 32 1.74 -1.44 -24.88
CA PHE A 32 1.71 -2.44 -25.94
C PHE A 32 0.72 -3.55 -25.65
N LYS A 33 0.03 -4.03 -26.70
CA LYS A 33 -0.63 -5.33 -26.68
C LYS A 33 0.44 -6.40 -26.77
N THR A 34 0.23 -7.50 -26.06
CA THR A 34 1.16 -8.63 -26.02
C THR A 34 0.57 -9.87 -26.67
N GLY A 35 1.42 -10.85 -27.00
CA GLY A 35 1.02 -12.12 -27.62
C GLY A 35 0.04 -12.96 -26.80
N LYS A 36 -0.11 -12.70 -25.49
CA LYS A 36 -1.12 -13.34 -24.63
C LYS A 36 -2.36 -12.47 -24.39
N GLY A 37 -2.51 -11.36 -25.11
CA GLY A 37 -3.67 -10.48 -25.03
C GLY A 37 -3.64 -9.46 -23.89
N SER A 38 -2.65 -9.52 -22.99
CA SER A 38 -2.44 -8.53 -21.92
C SER A 38 -1.83 -7.22 -22.45
N VAL A 39 -1.90 -6.16 -21.65
CA VAL A 39 -1.22 -4.88 -21.92
C VAL A 39 0.07 -4.81 -21.11
N LEU A 40 1.20 -4.54 -21.78
CA LEU A 40 2.46 -4.17 -21.14
C LEU A 40 2.61 -2.65 -21.22
N SER A 41 2.73 -1.96 -20.08
CA SER A 41 3.01 -0.52 -20.05
C SER A 41 4.38 -0.26 -19.46
N VAL A 42 5.14 0.60 -20.13
CA VAL A 42 6.44 1.11 -19.69
C VAL A 42 6.32 2.61 -19.50
N VAL A 43 6.71 3.10 -18.34
CA VAL A 43 6.77 4.53 -18.03
C VAL A 43 8.23 4.95 -18.05
N LEU A 44 8.58 5.88 -18.94
CA LEU A 44 9.88 6.55 -18.94
C LEU A 44 9.73 7.87 -18.19
N ARG A 45 10.55 8.07 -17.16
CA ARG A 45 10.55 9.30 -16.37
C ARG A 45 11.68 10.20 -16.81
N TYR A 46 11.34 11.45 -17.11
CA TYR A 46 12.31 12.47 -17.46
C TYR A 46 12.40 13.50 -16.33
N ALA A 47 13.62 13.80 -15.92
CA ALA A 47 13.92 14.94 -15.06
C ALA A 47 13.64 16.26 -15.81
N LYS A 48 13.54 17.37 -15.07
CA LYS A 48 13.23 18.70 -15.63
C LYS A 48 14.27 19.21 -16.63
N ASN A 49 15.51 18.71 -16.55
CA ASN A 49 16.57 19.01 -17.52
C ASN A 49 16.46 18.20 -18.83
N GLY A 50 15.45 17.32 -18.95
CA GLY A 50 15.19 16.52 -20.14
C GLY A 50 15.94 15.18 -20.21
N LEU A 51 16.76 14.85 -19.21
CA LEU A 51 17.40 13.54 -19.11
C LEU A 51 16.42 12.49 -18.60
N VAL A 52 16.62 11.23 -19.00
CA VAL A 52 15.90 10.09 -18.41
C VAL A 52 16.42 9.89 -16.99
N ASP A 53 15.52 9.92 -16.02
CA ASP A 53 15.82 9.79 -14.60
C ASP A 53 15.58 8.35 -14.11
N ASP A 54 14.39 7.79 -14.40
CA ASP A 54 14.02 6.43 -14.00
C ASP A 54 13.06 5.80 -15.04
N MET A 55 12.71 4.53 -14.88
CA MET A 55 11.66 3.88 -15.65
C MET A 55 10.89 2.85 -14.82
N TYR A 56 9.59 2.70 -15.08
CA TYR A 56 8.75 1.76 -14.38
C TYR A 56 8.03 0.83 -15.36
N PHE A 57 8.05 -0.47 -15.05
CA PHE A 57 7.26 -1.46 -15.76
C PHE A 57 6.03 -1.80 -14.92
N ASN A 58 4.85 -1.47 -15.45
CA ASN A 58 3.61 -1.85 -14.78
C ASN A 58 3.25 -3.29 -15.15
N PHE A 59 3.41 -4.20 -14.20
CA PHE A 59 3.08 -5.61 -14.33
C PHE A 59 1.75 -5.99 -13.70
N THR A 60 1.15 -5.08 -12.93
CA THR A 60 -0.09 -5.35 -12.21
C THR A 60 -1.26 -5.18 -13.16
N PRO A 61 -2.11 -6.22 -13.34
CA PRO A 61 -3.34 -6.10 -14.10
C PRO A 61 -4.17 -4.93 -13.55
N GLN A 62 -4.58 -4.03 -14.44
CA GLN A 62 -5.44 -2.90 -14.12
C GLN A 62 -6.85 -3.23 -14.56
N GLY A 63 -7.78 -3.08 -13.64
CA GLY A 63 -9.21 -3.16 -13.93
C GLY A 63 -9.75 -1.79 -14.35
N GLN A 64 -11.07 -1.70 -14.51
CA GLN A 64 -11.75 -0.44 -14.79
C GLN A 64 -12.30 0.14 -13.49
N TYR A 65 -11.63 1.16 -12.98
CA TYR A 65 -12.12 1.93 -11.84
C TYR A 65 -13.42 2.66 -12.17
N GLN A 66 -14.37 2.60 -11.23
CA GLN A 66 -15.57 3.41 -11.23
C GLN A 66 -15.58 4.26 -9.97
N ALA A 67 -15.84 5.56 -10.11
CA ALA A 67 -15.92 6.44 -8.96
C ALA A 67 -17.09 6.06 -8.04
N PRO A 68 -16.93 6.15 -6.72
CA PRO A 68 -18.01 5.84 -5.79
C PRO A 68 -19.16 6.82 -5.93
N SER A 69 -20.37 6.39 -5.58
CA SER A 69 -21.57 7.24 -5.62
C SER A 69 -21.51 8.47 -4.71
N TYR A 70 -20.58 8.48 -3.75
CA TYR A 70 -20.33 9.60 -2.85
C TYR A 70 -19.19 10.53 -3.32
N ASP A 71 -18.53 10.26 -4.46
CA ASP A 71 -17.56 11.19 -5.06
C ASP A 71 -18.30 12.43 -5.56
N ASP A 72 -18.17 13.51 -4.80
CA ASP A 72 -18.81 14.79 -5.01
C ASP A 72 -17.73 15.85 -5.23
N LYS A 73 -17.51 16.23 -6.50
CA LYS A 73 -16.42 17.13 -6.89
C LYS A 73 -16.54 18.53 -6.31
N ASP A 74 -17.74 18.93 -5.87
CA ASP A 74 -17.96 20.23 -5.23
C ASP A 74 -17.66 20.17 -3.71
N ALA A 75 -17.44 18.97 -3.16
CA ALA A 75 -17.16 18.76 -1.74
C ALA A 75 -15.66 18.81 -1.38
N TYR A 76 -14.76 18.84 -2.37
CA TYR A 76 -13.31 18.88 -2.12
C TYR A 76 -12.53 19.67 -3.18
N LYS A 77 -11.30 20.01 -2.85
CA LYS A 77 -10.28 20.48 -3.80
C LYS A 77 -9.08 19.56 -3.74
N GLU A 78 -8.52 19.24 -4.89
CA GLU A 78 -7.26 18.48 -4.98
C GLU A 78 -6.16 19.36 -5.53
N GLU A 79 -5.01 19.28 -4.88
CA GLU A 79 -3.82 20.02 -5.24
C GLU A 79 -2.64 19.05 -5.32
N SER A 80 -1.83 19.19 -6.36
CA SER A 80 -0.58 18.46 -6.44
C SER A 80 0.42 19.03 -5.43
N ILE A 81 1.11 18.14 -4.73
CA ILE A 81 2.09 18.47 -3.71
C ILE A 81 3.34 17.62 -3.92
N VAL A 82 4.45 18.00 -3.29
CA VAL A 82 5.69 17.23 -3.29
C VAL A 82 6.03 16.83 -1.87
N ILE A 83 6.19 15.53 -1.65
CA ILE A 83 6.58 14.94 -0.37
C ILE A 83 8.09 14.72 -0.35
N GLY A 84 8.74 15.15 0.74
CA GLY A 84 10.18 15.06 0.89
C GLY A 84 10.94 16.06 0.02
N GLU A 85 12.26 15.91 0.01
CA GLU A 85 13.20 16.81 -0.66
C GLU A 85 14.29 16.01 -1.39
N GLY A 86 15.07 16.69 -2.23
CA GLY A 86 16.22 16.08 -2.92
C GLY A 86 15.84 15.10 -4.03
N GLU A 87 16.67 14.06 -4.17
CA GLU A 87 16.61 13.08 -5.26
C GLU A 87 15.34 12.23 -5.24
N PHE A 88 14.87 11.83 -4.06
CA PHE A 88 13.72 10.92 -3.90
C PHE A 88 12.43 11.64 -3.49
N LYS A 89 12.26 12.90 -3.88
CA LYS A 89 11.00 13.63 -3.64
C LYS A 89 9.84 12.95 -4.39
N LEU A 90 8.68 12.82 -3.75
CA LEU A 90 7.56 12.05 -4.29
C LEU A 90 6.41 12.98 -4.69
N PRO A 91 5.84 12.83 -5.89
CA PRO A 91 4.64 13.56 -6.25
C PRO A 91 3.47 13.02 -5.42
N GLY A 92 2.66 13.92 -4.91
CA GLY A 92 1.50 13.61 -4.10
C GLY A 92 0.30 14.48 -4.42
N THR A 93 -0.77 14.23 -3.68
CA THR A 93 -2.05 14.92 -3.78
C THR A 93 -2.54 15.22 -2.38
N LEU A 94 -2.78 16.49 -2.10
CA LEU A 94 -3.57 16.94 -0.97
C LEU A 94 -5.03 17.06 -1.42
N THR A 95 -5.93 16.34 -0.76
CA THR A 95 -7.38 16.51 -0.92
C THR A 95 -7.92 17.21 0.32
N VAL A 96 -8.45 18.42 0.16
CA VAL A 96 -9.04 19.22 1.26
C VAL A 96 -10.55 19.37 1.08
N PRO A 97 -11.32 19.43 2.18
CA PRO A 97 -12.73 19.83 2.12
C PRO A 97 -12.91 21.17 1.40
N ALA A 98 -13.91 21.28 0.53
CA ALA A 98 -14.21 22.51 -0.21
C ALA A 98 -14.88 23.59 0.65
N SER A 99 -15.55 23.17 1.73
CA SER A 99 -16.24 24.02 2.69
C SER A 99 -15.58 23.97 4.07
N GLY A 100 -15.60 25.11 4.77
CA GLY A 100 -14.96 25.31 6.06
C GLY A 100 -13.85 26.37 6.02
N ASP A 101 -13.43 26.81 7.21
CA ASP A 101 -12.45 27.91 7.36
C ASP A 101 -11.00 27.40 7.43
N GLY A 102 -10.75 26.14 7.01
CA GLY A 102 -9.48 25.45 7.21
C GLY A 102 -9.39 24.78 8.58
N ASN A 103 -8.16 24.61 9.06
CA ASN A 103 -7.82 23.85 10.27
C ASN A 103 -8.41 22.42 10.27
N TYR A 104 -8.30 21.72 9.14
CA TYR A 104 -8.85 20.38 8.97
C TYR A 104 -7.98 19.32 9.66
N PRO A 105 -8.55 18.32 10.36
CA PRO A 105 -7.85 17.06 10.63
C PRO A 105 -7.34 16.47 9.31
N VAL A 106 -6.18 15.82 9.33
CA VAL A 106 -5.58 15.24 8.12
C VAL A 106 -5.17 13.79 8.34
N LEU A 107 -5.48 12.95 7.36
CA LEU A 107 -5.06 11.55 7.32
C LEU A 107 -4.03 11.33 6.19
N VAL A 108 -2.80 10.98 6.56
CA VAL A 108 -1.75 10.55 5.63
C VAL A 108 -1.94 9.07 5.30
N LEU A 109 -2.06 8.73 4.02
CA LEU A 109 -2.33 7.37 3.55
C LEU A 109 -1.04 6.67 3.14
N VAL A 110 -0.70 5.56 3.80
CA VAL A 110 0.55 4.81 3.64
C VAL A 110 0.27 3.44 3.03
N HIS A 111 0.85 3.23 1.86
CA HIS A 111 0.69 2.07 0.98
C HIS A 111 1.01 0.72 1.63
N GLY A 112 0.48 -0.34 1.05
CA GLY A 112 0.89 -1.71 1.28
C GLY A 112 2.16 -2.12 0.54
N SER A 113 2.35 -3.43 0.42
CA SER A 113 3.51 -4.02 -0.26
C SER A 113 3.44 -3.84 -1.77
N GLY A 114 4.61 -3.68 -2.40
CA GLY A 114 4.73 -3.49 -3.85
C GLY A 114 4.83 -2.01 -4.27
N ALA A 115 5.05 -1.79 -5.56
CA ALA A 115 5.23 -0.47 -6.17
C ALA A 115 3.88 0.20 -6.47
N ASN A 116 3.16 0.57 -5.41
CA ASN A 116 1.81 1.13 -5.48
C ASN A 116 1.80 2.61 -5.88
N ASP A 117 0.75 3.01 -6.58
CA ASP A 117 0.49 4.43 -6.86
C ASP A 117 -0.19 5.10 -5.66
N ARG A 118 -0.32 6.42 -5.71
CA ARG A 118 -0.95 7.22 -4.65
C ARG A 118 -2.39 6.83 -4.31
N ASP A 119 -3.05 6.10 -5.21
CA ASP A 119 -4.44 5.66 -5.08
C ASP A 119 -4.55 4.27 -4.45
N GLU A 120 -3.42 3.59 -4.18
CA GLU A 120 -3.33 2.18 -3.80
C GLU A 120 -4.15 1.31 -4.77
N SER A 121 -3.90 1.49 -6.07
CA SER A 121 -4.65 0.80 -7.12
C SER A 121 -4.36 -0.71 -7.13
N ILE A 122 -5.40 -1.51 -6.87
CA ILE A 122 -5.36 -2.98 -6.96
C ILE A 122 -6.57 -3.43 -7.79
N GLY A 123 -6.30 -3.95 -8.99
CA GLY A 123 -7.35 -4.28 -9.96
C GLY A 123 -8.15 -3.04 -10.37
N SER A 124 -9.46 -3.06 -10.12
CA SER A 124 -10.40 -1.95 -10.35
C SER A 124 -10.57 -1.05 -9.11
N SER A 125 -10.03 -1.42 -7.95
CA SER A 125 -10.16 -0.64 -6.72
C SER A 125 -9.10 0.46 -6.65
N LYS A 126 -9.50 1.61 -6.11
CA LYS A 126 -8.63 2.73 -5.73
C LYS A 126 -8.95 3.16 -4.30
N MET A 127 -8.69 2.27 -3.35
CA MET A 127 -9.08 2.45 -1.94
C MET A 127 -8.68 3.82 -1.38
N PHE A 128 -7.45 4.29 -1.62
CA PHE A 128 -7.01 5.58 -1.08
C PHE A 128 -7.75 6.76 -1.72
N ARG A 129 -8.11 6.66 -2.99
CA ARG A 129 -8.97 7.65 -3.66
C ARG A 129 -10.37 7.69 -3.07
N ASP A 130 -10.99 6.52 -2.88
CA ASP A 130 -12.32 6.37 -2.28
C ASP A 130 -12.36 6.99 -0.87
N LEU A 131 -11.37 6.64 -0.03
CA LEU A 131 -11.21 7.22 1.31
C LEU A 131 -11.06 8.75 1.23
N SER A 132 -10.26 9.27 0.30
CA SER A 132 -9.96 10.70 0.20
C SER A 132 -11.21 11.53 -0.10
N VAL A 133 -12.00 11.14 -1.10
CA VAL A 133 -13.21 11.90 -1.47
C VAL A 133 -14.31 11.76 -0.41
N GLY A 134 -14.45 10.58 0.18
CA GLY A 134 -15.43 10.34 1.23
C GLY A 134 -15.11 11.08 2.53
N LEU A 135 -13.84 11.09 2.95
CA LEU A 135 -13.38 11.79 4.16
C LEU A 135 -13.44 13.32 3.98
N ALA A 136 -13.16 13.84 2.78
CA ALA A 136 -13.27 15.27 2.52
C ALA A 136 -14.69 15.79 2.70
N LYS A 137 -15.71 15.02 2.27
CA LYS A 137 -17.13 15.32 2.53
C LYS A 137 -17.47 15.30 4.03
N GLN A 138 -16.65 14.65 4.85
CA GLN A 138 -16.77 14.65 6.30
C GLN A 138 -15.83 15.66 6.98
N GLY A 139 -15.24 16.60 6.24
CA GLY A 139 -14.40 17.66 6.82
C GLY A 139 -13.00 17.21 7.24
N ILE A 140 -12.50 16.11 6.68
CA ILE A 140 -11.15 15.57 6.95
C ILE A 140 -10.33 15.63 5.67
N ALA A 141 -9.17 16.27 5.73
CA ALA A 141 -8.22 16.30 4.63
C ALA A 141 -7.46 14.96 4.53
N THR A 142 -6.93 14.67 3.35
CA THR A 142 -6.09 13.49 3.13
C THR A 142 -4.86 13.82 2.31
N ILE A 143 -3.76 13.12 2.59
CA ILE A 143 -2.53 13.18 1.82
C ILE A 143 -2.26 11.80 1.22
N ARG A 144 -2.14 11.78 -0.10
CA ARG A 144 -1.75 10.63 -0.91
C ARG A 144 -0.46 10.95 -1.65
N TYR A 145 0.41 9.97 -1.87
CA TYR A 145 1.69 10.19 -2.55
C TYR A 145 2.12 8.95 -3.35
N GLU A 146 2.89 9.08 -4.42
CA GLU A 146 3.41 7.89 -5.10
C GLU A 146 4.40 7.15 -4.18
N LYS A 147 4.35 5.82 -4.14
CA LYS A 147 5.35 5.07 -3.38
C LYS A 147 6.71 5.18 -4.06
N ARG A 148 7.79 5.30 -3.29
CA ARG A 148 9.16 5.42 -3.80
C ARG A 148 9.56 4.33 -4.78
N THR A 149 9.25 3.06 -4.48
CA THR A 149 9.58 1.93 -5.35
C THR A 149 8.80 1.95 -6.68
N ARG A 150 7.72 2.71 -6.75
CA ARG A 150 7.03 3.03 -7.99
C ARG A 150 7.65 4.23 -8.69
N GLU A 151 7.90 5.33 -7.97
CA GLU A 151 8.39 6.59 -8.57
C GLU A 151 9.87 6.55 -8.99
N TYR A 152 10.66 5.72 -8.32
CA TYR A 152 12.10 5.59 -8.53
C TYR A 152 12.47 4.11 -8.53
N SER A 153 11.92 3.33 -9.46
CA SER A 153 12.02 1.87 -9.43
C SER A 153 13.46 1.39 -9.59
N TYR A 154 14.21 1.96 -10.54
CA TYR A 154 15.61 1.59 -10.76
C TYR A 154 16.52 2.20 -9.71
N GLN A 155 16.37 3.49 -9.42
CA GLN A 155 17.19 4.17 -8.41
C GLN A 155 17.01 3.53 -7.03
N SER A 156 15.78 3.18 -6.62
CA SER A 156 15.54 2.47 -5.35
C SER A 156 16.20 1.10 -5.34
N SER A 157 16.16 0.36 -6.45
CA SER A 157 16.83 -0.95 -6.54
C SER A 157 18.36 -0.86 -6.48
N ALA A 158 18.93 0.32 -6.78
CA ALA A 158 20.35 0.59 -6.71
C ALA A 158 20.79 1.10 -5.33
N VAL A 159 19.86 1.45 -4.43
CA VAL A 159 20.18 1.86 -3.06
C VAL A 159 20.78 0.67 -2.31
N PRO A 160 22.03 0.79 -1.81
CA PRO A 160 22.64 -0.26 -1.03
C PRO A 160 21.84 -0.55 0.24
N ARG A 161 21.59 -1.83 0.52
CA ARG A 161 20.83 -2.28 1.71
C ARG A 161 19.46 -1.61 1.85
N PHE A 162 18.74 -1.42 0.75
CA PHE A 162 17.38 -0.87 0.77
C PHE A 162 16.44 -1.67 1.71
N THR A 163 15.75 -0.98 2.61
CA THR A 163 14.84 -1.57 3.60
C THR A 163 13.47 -0.90 3.60
N VAL A 164 12.56 -1.31 4.50
CA VAL A 164 11.28 -0.60 4.71
C VAL A 164 11.48 0.80 5.29
N LYS A 165 12.67 1.12 5.82
CA LYS A 165 13.01 2.47 6.28
C LYS A 165 12.92 3.46 5.11
N GLU A 166 13.68 3.23 4.06
CA GLU A 166 13.69 4.07 2.86
C GLU A 166 12.38 3.90 2.08
N GLU A 167 11.86 2.67 1.98
CA GLU A 167 10.67 2.40 1.16
C GLU A 167 9.39 3.06 1.69
N THR A 168 9.21 3.08 3.01
CA THR A 168 7.90 3.35 3.63
C THR A 168 8.00 4.31 4.81
N ILE A 169 8.91 4.07 5.76
CA ILE A 169 8.92 4.81 7.03
C ILE A 169 9.31 6.27 6.82
N ASP A 170 10.43 6.52 6.13
CA ASP A 170 10.93 7.87 5.88
C ASP A 170 9.91 8.70 5.08
N ASP A 171 9.30 8.12 4.04
CA ASP A 171 8.34 8.83 3.19
C ASP A 171 7.02 9.13 3.90
N ALA A 172 6.53 8.22 4.77
CA ALA A 172 5.39 8.50 5.62
C ALA A 172 5.68 9.65 6.58
N LEU A 173 6.88 9.70 7.18
CA LEU A 173 7.30 10.79 8.06
C LEU A 173 7.49 12.11 7.31
N HIS A 174 7.99 12.07 6.07
CA HIS A 174 8.04 13.26 5.20
C HIS A 174 6.64 13.79 4.89
N ALA A 175 5.66 12.92 4.65
CA ALA A 175 4.28 13.33 4.43
C ALA A 175 3.64 13.93 5.70
N VAL A 176 3.93 13.38 6.88
CA VAL A 176 3.54 13.95 8.18
C VAL A 176 4.21 15.31 8.40
N ALA A 177 5.49 15.44 8.09
CA ALA A 177 6.22 16.69 8.19
C ALA A 177 5.64 17.76 7.25
N TRP A 178 5.32 17.39 6.01
CA TRP A 178 4.63 18.27 5.05
C TRP A 178 3.29 18.74 5.60
N ALA A 179 2.47 17.82 6.12
CA ALA A 179 1.18 18.12 6.73
C ALA A 179 1.28 19.15 7.87
N SER A 180 2.36 19.06 8.66
CA SER A 180 2.61 19.98 9.78
C SER A 180 2.95 21.43 9.34
N GLN A 181 3.22 21.68 8.06
CA GLN A 181 3.56 23.00 7.54
C GLN A 181 2.40 23.71 6.83
N ASP A 182 1.42 22.98 6.31
CA ASP A 182 0.26 23.59 5.65
C ASP A 182 -0.70 24.23 6.67
N LYS A 183 -0.96 25.53 6.51
CA LYS A 183 -1.78 26.33 7.44
C LYS A 183 -3.27 25.95 7.42
N ARG A 184 -3.74 25.23 6.39
CA ARG A 184 -5.12 24.75 6.29
C ARG A 184 -5.34 23.49 7.12
N LEU A 185 -4.27 22.82 7.54
CA LEU A 185 -4.32 21.56 8.28
C LEU A 185 -4.10 21.82 9.78
N ASN A 186 -4.83 21.08 10.61
CA ASN A 186 -4.71 21.15 12.05
C ASN A 186 -3.52 20.30 12.52
N LYS A 187 -2.45 20.97 12.95
CA LYS A 187 -1.21 20.33 13.43
C LYS A 187 -1.41 19.48 14.69
N GLN A 188 -2.51 19.67 15.42
CA GLN A 188 -2.88 18.84 16.58
C GLN A 188 -3.74 17.63 16.19
N GLN A 189 -4.00 17.43 14.90
CA GLN A 189 -4.89 16.41 14.36
C GLN A 189 -4.33 15.81 13.05
N ILE A 190 -3.05 15.41 13.09
CA ILE A 190 -2.40 14.66 12.02
C ILE A 190 -2.48 13.17 12.36
N PHE A 191 -3.04 12.40 11.44
CA PHE A 191 -3.23 10.95 11.56
C PHE A 191 -2.50 10.24 10.43
N VAL A 192 -2.16 8.97 10.65
CA VAL A 192 -1.62 8.09 9.61
C VAL A 192 -2.53 6.87 9.45
N LEU A 193 -2.83 6.47 8.22
CA LEU A 193 -3.41 5.17 7.91
C LEU A 193 -2.35 4.34 7.20
N GLY A 194 -2.08 3.14 7.72
CA GLY A 194 -1.30 2.14 7.00
C GLY A 194 -2.20 1.03 6.47
N HIS A 195 -2.07 0.71 5.19
CA HIS A 195 -2.72 -0.45 4.57
C HIS A 195 -1.75 -1.64 4.48
N SER A 196 -2.19 -2.87 4.79
CA SER A 196 -1.39 -4.08 4.58
C SER A 196 0.01 -3.95 5.22
N GLN A 197 1.11 -4.07 4.47
CA GLN A 197 2.48 -3.79 4.94
C GLN A 197 2.61 -2.42 5.64
N GLY A 198 2.01 -1.36 5.09
CA GLY A 198 1.99 -0.04 5.73
C GLY A 198 1.29 -0.08 7.09
N GLY A 199 0.21 -0.86 7.21
CA GLY A 199 -0.51 -1.10 8.46
C GLY A 199 0.33 -1.83 9.50
N MET A 200 1.04 -2.88 9.06
CA MET A 200 2.02 -3.60 9.88
C MET A 200 3.12 -2.66 10.41
N LEU A 201 3.55 -1.69 9.61
CA LEU A 201 4.66 -0.78 9.91
C LEU A 201 4.26 0.51 10.65
N VAL A 202 2.96 0.79 10.83
CA VAL A 202 2.47 1.92 11.64
C VAL A 202 3.23 2.05 12.98
N PRO A 203 3.45 0.98 13.77
CA PRO A 203 4.20 1.10 15.01
C PRO A 203 5.65 1.57 14.81
N ARG A 204 6.34 1.18 13.74
CA ARG A 204 7.68 1.69 13.42
C ARG A 204 7.65 3.16 12.99
N ILE A 205 6.66 3.56 12.20
CA ILE A 205 6.44 4.97 11.82
C ILE A 205 6.28 5.83 13.08
N LEU A 206 5.38 5.43 13.99
CA LEU A 206 5.14 6.14 15.25
C LEU A 206 6.37 6.16 16.16
N ALA A 207 7.19 5.11 16.16
CA ALA A 207 8.42 5.06 16.96
C ALA A 207 9.50 6.01 16.42
N GLN A 208 9.49 6.30 15.11
CA GLN A 208 10.45 7.18 14.44
C GLN A 208 9.92 8.62 14.25
N ASP A 209 8.67 8.90 14.60
CA ASP A 209 8.10 10.25 14.68
C ASP A 209 8.66 11.01 15.91
N THR A 210 9.89 11.51 15.78
CA THR A 210 10.58 12.24 16.86
C THR A 210 9.89 13.55 17.22
N ALA A 211 9.16 14.15 16.27
CA ALA A 211 8.39 15.37 16.49
C ALA A 211 7.09 15.12 17.27
N LYS A 212 6.67 13.84 17.40
CA LYS A 212 5.39 13.44 17.98
C LYS A 212 4.22 14.16 17.30
N ALA A 213 4.33 14.35 15.99
CA ALA A 213 3.34 15.03 15.17
C ALA A 213 2.09 14.16 14.95
N VAL A 214 2.23 12.84 14.94
CA VAL A 214 1.11 11.91 14.72
C VAL A 214 0.29 11.76 15.99
N ARG A 215 -1.01 12.06 15.90
CA ARG A 215 -1.97 12.12 17.01
C ARG A 215 -2.96 10.96 17.05
N GLY A 216 -2.96 10.13 16.02
CA GLY A 216 -3.65 8.85 16.00
C GLY A 216 -3.23 8.05 14.75
N ALA A 217 -3.44 6.74 14.77
CA ALA A 217 -3.18 5.90 13.62
C ALA A 217 -4.33 4.92 13.31
N VAL A 218 -4.56 4.67 12.03
CA VAL A 218 -5.44 3.62 11.52
C VAL A 218 -4.60 2.49 10.95
N ILE A 219 -4.84 1.26 11.40
CA ILE A 219 -4.22 0.06 10.82
C ILE A 219 -5.31 -0.66 10.03
N ALA A 220 -5.21 -0.61 8.70
CA ALA A 220 -6.18 -1.18 7.79
C ALA A 220 -5.62 -2.46 7.15
N ALA A 221 -6.26 -3.61 7.40
CA ALA A 221 -5.80 -4.90 6.91
C ALA A 221 -4.31 -5.17 7.20
N GLY A 222 -3.78 -4.67 8.32
CA GLY A 222 -2.37 -4.80 8.67
C GLY A 222 -2.09 -6.14 9.35
N PRO A 223 -1.14 -6.96 8.85
CA PRO A 223 -0.83 -8.22 9.51
C PRO A 223 -0.23 -8.01 10.90
N SER A 224 -0.67 -8.84 11.84
CA SER A 224 -0.21 -8.83 13.24
C SER A 224 1.04 -9.68 13.49
N GLY A 225 1.51 -10.43 12.49
CA GLY A 225 2.69 -11.30 12.57
C GLY A 225 3.61 -11.15 11.36
N PRO A 226 4.65 -11.99 11.25
CA PRO A 226 5.71 -11.81 10.26
C PRO A 226 5.18 -11.96 8.83
N LEU A 227 5.53 -11.00 7.97
CA LEU A 227 5.05 -10.95 6.60
C LEU A 227 5.55 -12.13 5.77
N GLU A 228 6.75 -12.63 6.03
CA GLU A 228 7.33 -13.78 5.32
C GLU A 228 6.50 -15.07 5.51
N ASP A 229 5.92 -15.24 6.69
CA ASP A 229 5.04 -16.36 7.01
C ASP A 229 3.65 -16.16 6.37
N LEU A 230 3.14 -14.92 6.40
CA LEU A 230 1.89 -14.57 5.73
C LEU A 230 1.94 -14.83 4.22
N MET A 231 3.05 -14.48 3.56
CA MET A 231 3.22 -14.75 2.13
C MET A 231 3.12 -16.24 1.82
N LEU A 232 3.62 -17.11 2.70
CA LEU A 232 3.45 -18.56 2.53
C LEU A 232 1.97 -18.94 2.65
N THR A 233 1.26 -18.42 3.66
CA THR A 233 -0.17 -18.64 3.84
C THR A 233 -0.97 -18.19 2.62
N GLN A 234 -0.66 -17.04 2.04
CA GLN A 234 -1.32 -16.55 0.83
C GLN A 234 -1.11 -17.49 -0.36
N PHE A 235 0.12 -17.95 -0.61
CA PHE A 235 0.43 -18.86 -1.72
C PHE A 235 -0.21 -20.25 -1.51
N GLU A 236 -0.16 -20.80 -0.31
CA GLU A 236 -0.82 -22.07 0.00
C GLU A 236 -2.35 -21.97 -0.13
N GLY A 237 -2.94 -20.85 0.30
CA GLY A 237 -4.37 -20.57 0.13
C GLY A 237 -4.77 -20.41 -1.34
N GLN A 238 -3.94 -19.76 -2.17
CA GLN A 238 -4.15 -19.70 -3.62
C GLN A 238 -4.11 -21.09 -4.26
N LEU A 239 -3.11 -21.90 -3.90
CA LEU A 239 -2.99 -23.28 -4.39
C LEU A 239 -4.20 -24.14 -3.98
N ALA A 240 -4.65 -24.03 -2.73
CA ALA A 240 -5.80 -24.78 -2.22
C ALA A 240 -7.07 -24.46 -3.01
N ARG A 241 -7.35 -23.17 -3.22
CA ARG A 241 -8.51 -22.71 -4.02
C ARG A 241 -8.41 -23.16 -5.48
N ALA A 242 -7.22 -23.12 -6.08
CA ALA A 242 -7.01 -23.60 -7.45
C ALA A 242 -7.30 -25.11 -7.60
N LYS A 243 -6.92 -25.91 -6.59
CA LYS A 243 -7.22 -27.35 -6.54
C LYS A 243 -8.71 -27.61 -6.34
N GLU A 244 -9.36 -26.89 -5.43
CA GLU A 244 -10.80 -26.99 -5.19
C GLU A 244 -11.62 -26.61 -6.43
N ALA A 245 -11.22 -25.54 -7.12
CA ALA A 245 -11.82 -25.09 -8.37
C ALA A 245 -11.48 -25.97 -9.59
N LYS A 246 -10.62 -27.00 -9.41
CA LYS A 246 -10.17 -27.91 -10.47
C LYS A 246 -9.59 -27.16 -11.68
N LEU A 247 -8.74 -26.17 -11.42
CA LEU A 247 -8.01 -25.46 -12.47
C LEU A 247 -7.12 -26.44 -13.27
N PRO A 248 -6.69 -26.09 -14.50
CA PRO A 248 -5.84 -26.95 -15.31
C PRO A 248 -4.59 -27.41 -14.57
N GLU A 249 -4.15 -28.66 -14.78
CA GLU A 249 -2.99 -29.26 -14.09
C GLU A 249 -1.73 -28.39 -14.21
N GLN A 250 -1.52 -27.76 -15.37
CA GLN A 250 -0.39 -26.85 -15.58
C GLN A 250 -0.44 -25.62 -14.66
N ALA A 251 -1.63 -25.06 -14.40
CA ALA A 251 -1.80 -23.92 -13.51
C ALA A 251 -1.58 -24.35 -12.05
N ILE A 252 -2.09 -25.52 -11.65
CA ILE A 252 -1.85 -26.09 -10.32
C ILE A 252 -0.35 -26.35 -10.11
N ALA A 253 0.33 -26.96 -11.09
CA ALA A 253 1.77 -27.23 -11.01
C ALA A 253 2.62 -25.94 -10.89
N GLN A 254 2.19 -24.84 -11.52
CA GLN A 254 2.84 -23.54 -11.37
C GLN A 254 2.71 -23.00 -9.95
N LEU A 255 1.51 -23.09 -9.35
CA LEU A 255 1.28 -22.68 -7.96
C LEU A 255 2.02 -23.59 -6.96
N GLU A 256 2.10 -24.89 -7.22
CA GLU A 256 2.92 -25.82 -6.42
C GLU A 256 4.41 -25.45 -6.46
N ALA A 257 4.92 -25.13 -7.65
CA ALA A 257 6.30 -24.66 -7.80
C ALA A 257 6.53 -23.32 -7.09
N GLN A 258 5.55 -22.41 -7.11
CA GLN A 258 5.62 -21.13 -6.39
C GLN A 258 5.67 -21.34 -4.87
N VAL A 259 4.80 -22.20 -4.32
CA VAL A 259 4.82 -22.55 -2.89
C VAL A 259 6.15 -23.18 -2.51
N ALA A 260 6.66 -24.13 -3.31
CA ALA A 260 7.95 -24.77 -3.06
C ALA A 260 9.12 -23.76 -3.09
N ALA A 261 9.15 -22.86 -4.07
CA ALA A 261 10.14 -21.80 -4.16
C ALA A 261 10.07 -20.86 -2.95
N TRP A 262 8.86 -20.46 -2.53
CA TRP A 262 8.71 -19.61 -1.36
C TRP A 262 9.14 -20.30 -0.07
N LYS A 263 8.87 -21.60 0.09
CA LYS A 263 9.39 -22.38 1.24
C LYS A 263 10.91 -22.35 1.31
N GLN A 264 11.60 -22.40 0.17
CA GLN A 264 13.07 -22.26 0.12
C GLN A 264 13.50 -20.84 0.52
N SER A 265 12.86 -19.81 -0.03
CA SER A 265 13.10 -18.41 0.36
C SER A 265 12.88 -18.19 1.85
N LEU A 266 11.84 -18.78 2.42
CA LEU A 266 11.52 -18.67 3.84
C LEU A 266 12.63 -19.25 4.72
N GLN A 267 13.24 -20.37 4.36
CA GLN A 267 14.40 -20.91 5.09
C GLN A 267 15.58 -19.95 5.09
N ILE A 268 15.82 -19.27 3.96
CA ILE A 268 16.88 -18.25 3.84
C ILE A 268 16.54 -17.04 4.72
N ILE A 269 15.31 -16.53 4.64
CA ILE A 269 14.84 -15.39 5.42
C ILE A 269 15.00 -15.70 6.91
N LYS A 270 14.50 -16.84 7.37
CA LYS A 270 14.54 -17.27 8.78
C LYS A 270 15.94 -17.66 9.27
N ASN A 271 16.97 -17.70 8.42
CA ASN A 271 18.34 -17.92 8.87
C ASN A 271 18.87 -16.70 9.64
N LYS A 272 19.03 -16.85 10.97
CA LYS A 272 19.48 -15.79 11.88
C LYS A 272 20.93 -15.36 11.68
N GLU A 273 21.75 -16.14 10.98
CA GLU A 273 23.12 -15.73 10.61
C GLU A 273 23.11 -14.59 9.59
N TYR A 274 22.05 -14.49 8.78
CA TYR A 274 21.88 -13.40 7.83
C TYR A 274 21.21 -12.20 8.50
N THR A 275 21.78 -11.03 8.29
CA THR A 275 21.27 -9.74 8.78
C THR A 275 21.28 -8.73 7.65
N VAL A 276 20.72 -7.54 7.85
CA VAL A 276 20.80 -6.44 6.86
C VAL A 276 22.24 -6.10 6.48
N ASP A 277 23.19 -6.26 7.42
CA ASP A 277 24.60 -5.93 7.20
C ASP A 277 25.46 -7.12 6.76
N ASN A 278 24.97 -8.35 6.91
CA ASN A 278 25.72 -9.56 6.68
C ASN A 278 24.87 -10.63 5.96
N TYR A 279 25.02 -10.73 4.63
CA TYR A 279 24.43 -11.81 3.83
C TYR A 279 25.21 -12.03 2.52
N PRO A 280 25.17 -13.23 1.92
CA PRO A 280 25.80 -13.50 0.62
C PRO A 280 25.18 -12.64 -0.49
N ALA A 281 26.00 -12.08 -1.38
CA ALA A 281 25.54 -11.17 -2.44
C ALA A 281 24.54 -11.82 -3.43
N ASN A 282 24.56 -13.15 -3.56
CA ASN A 282 23.81 -13.91 -4.56
C ASN A 282 22.70 -14.79 -3.96
N LEU A 283 22.07 -14.38 -2.85
CA LEU A 283 20.92 -15.10 -2.32
C LEU A 283 19.76 -15.15 -3.34
N PRO A 284 19.10 -16.30 -3.52
CA PRO A 284 18.00 -16.46 -4.48
C PRO A 284 16.67 -15.88 -3.95
N ILE A 285 16.70 -14.72 -3.30
CA ILE A 285 15.52 -13.99 -2.82
C ILE A 285 15.56 -12.54 -3.30
N GLY A 286 14.39 -11.98 -3.60
CA GLY A 286 14.28 -10.56 -3.96
C GLY A 286 14.62 -9.67 -2.77
N THR A 287 15.42 -8.62 -2.98
CA THR A 287 15.84 -7.60 -2.00
C THR A 287 16.11 -8.17 -0.58
N PRO A 288 17.19 -8.95 -0.38
CA PRO A 288 17.44 -9.63 0.90
C PRO A 288 17.44 -8.71 2.13
N SER A 289 18.03 -7.51 2.03
CA SER A 289 18.06 -6.51 3.11
C SER A 289 16.66 -6.13 3.59
N TRP A 290 15.70 -6.04 2.67
CA TRP A 290 14.32 -5.71 2.99
C TRP A 290 13.69 -6.79 3.88
N TRP A 291 13.81 -8.07 3.51
CA TRP A 291 13.31 -9.18 4.32
C TRP A 291 13.99 -9.29 5.68
N PHE A 292 15.32 -9.09 5.74
CA PHE A 292 16.04 -9.19 7.01
C PHE A 292 15.73 -8.05 7.98
N ASP A 293 15.32 -6.88 7.49
CA ASP A 293 15.03 -5.70 8.32
C ASP A 293 13.78 -5.86 9.21
N PHE A 294 12.76 -6.58 8.73
CA PHE A 294 11.55 -6.86 9.51
C PHE A 294 11.30 -8.37 9.68
N ARG A 295 12.31 -9.22 9.55
CA ARG A 295 12.20 -10.63 9.88
C ARG A 295 11.65 -10.82 11.30
N ASP A 296 10.74 -11.77 11.46
CA ASP A 296 10.10 -12.08 12.74
C ASP A 296 9.45 -10.83 13.39
N TYR A 297 8.97 -9.88 12.58
CA TYR A 297 8.40 -8.63 13.06
C TYR A 297 6.96 -8.80 13.53
N TYR A 298 6.69 -8.33 14.74
CA TYR A 298 5.36 -8.24 15.34
C TYR A 298 5.07 -6.78 15.70
N GLY A 299 4.25 -6.10 14.89
CA GLY A 299 3.91 -4.70 15.14
C GLY A 299 3.24 -4.48 16.51
N GLY A 300 2.47 -5.46 16.98
CA GLY A 300 1.85 -5.46 18.30
C GLY A 300 2.84 -5.35 19.45
N ASP A 301 4.04 -5.92 19.33
CA ASP A 301 5.06 -5.88 20.38
C ASP A 301 5.68 -4.50 20.56
N ILE A 302 5.69 -3.68 19.50
CA ILE A 302 6.09 -2.27 19.57
C ILE A 302 4.91 -1.44 20.06
N ALA A 303 3.74 -1.64 19.45
CA ALA A 303 2.56 -0.84 19.69
C ALA A 303 2.02 -0.96 21.12
N LYS A 304 2.23 -2.08 21.83
CA LYS A 304 1.77 -2.24 23.22
C LYS A 304 2.30 -1.18 24.18
N ASN A 305 3.45 -0.59 23.87
CA ASN A 305 4.10 0.45 24.68
C ASN A 305 3.86 1.87 24.15
N GLN A 306 3.16 2.02 23.03
CA GLN A 306 2.86 3.32 22.42
C GLN A 306 1.59 3.95 23.02
N GLN A 307 1.53 5.28 23.03
CA GLN A 307 0.41 6.04 23.61
C GLN A 307 -0.48 6.69 22.56
N VAL A 308 -0.07 6.69 21.28
CA VAL A 308 -0.87 7.25 20.18
C VAL A 308 -2.11 6.38 19.98
N PRO A 309 -3.34 6.94 20.06
CA PRO A 309 -4.58 6.19 19.84
C PRO A 309 -4.59 5.44 18.52
N MET A 310 -5.18 4.23 18.51
CA MET A 310 -5.22 3.38 17.31
C MET A 310 -6.64 2.96 16.96
N PHE A 311 -6.94 2.89 15.67
CA PHE A 311 -8.14 2.24 15.15
C PHE A 311 -7.76 1.14 14.16
N LEU A 312 -8.04 -0.10 14.53
CA LEU A 312 -7.74 -1.26 13.70
C LEU A 312 -8.98 -1.70 12.96
N ILE A 313 -8.90 -1.74 11.64
CA ILE A 313 -9.99 -2.15 10.77
C ILE A 313 -9.58 -3.34 9.91
N GLN A 314 -10.49 -4.29 9.74
CA GLN A 314 -10.25 -5.53 9.00
C GLN A 314 -11.51 -5.91 8.22
N GLY A 315 -11.33 -6.36 6.98
CA GLY A 315 -12.39 -7.05 6.23
C GLY A 315 -12.46 -8.52 6.63
N ASP A 316 -13.66 -9.06 6.84
CA ASP A 316 -13.83 -10.47 7.22
C ASP A 316 -13.59 -11.47 6.07
N ASN A 317 -13.59 -10.97 4.83
CA ASN A 317 -13.43 -11.70 3.59
C ASN A 317 -12.09 -11.34 2.93
N ASP A 318 -11.15 -10.80 3.71
CA ASP A 318 -9.80 -10.53 3.26
C ASP A 318 -9.01 -11.84 3.16
N VAL A 319 -8.51 -12.13 1.96
CA VAL A 319 -7.73 -13.35 1.70
C VAL A 319 -6.22 -13.14 1.63
N GLN A 320 -5.77 -11.89 1.70
CA GLN A 320 -4.35 -11.57 1.82
C GLN A 320 -3.95 -11.45 3.28
N VAL A 321 -4.79 -10.84 4.11
CA VAL A 321 -4.61 -10.70 5.55
C VAL A 321 -5.89 -11.15 6.24
N GLY A 322 -5.96 -12.44 6.60
CA GLY A 322 -7.16 -13.02 7.19
C GLY A 322 -7.58 -12.33 8.50
N LYS A 323 -8.87 -12.44 8.83
CA LYS A 323 -9.49 -11.77 9.99
C LYS A 323 -8.83 -12.13 11.34
N GLU A 324 -8.19 -13.28 11.44
CA GLU A 324 -7.40 -13.72 12.58
C GLU A 324 -6.27 -12.74 12.94
N HIS A 325 -5.79 -11.94 11.97
CA HIS A 325 -4.80 -10.92 12.26
C HIS A 325 -5.36 -9.82 13.18
N LEU A 326 -6.65 -9.48 13.07
CA LEU A 326 -7.30 -8.55 14.00
C LEU A 326 -7.31 -9.11 15.43
N ASP A 327 -7.49 -10.42 15.59
CA ASP A 327 -7.42 -11.07 16.91
C ASP A 327 -5.99 -11.10 17.46
N GLY A 328 -4.99 -11.30 16.60
CA GLY A 328 -3.58 -11.13 16.95
C GLY A 328 -3.26 -9.73 17.49
N TRP A 329 -3.79 -8.68 16.85
CA TRP A 329 -3.67 -7.32 17.35
C TRP A 329 -4.40 -7.09 18.68
N LYS A 330 -5.66 -7.55 18.82
CA LYS A 330 -6.41 -7.44 20.08
C LYS A 330 -5.66 -8.09 21.24
N LYS A 331 -5.05 -9.26 21.00
CA LYS A 331 -4.22 -9.96 21.98
C LYS A 331 -3.01 -9.11 22.38
N ALA A 332 -2.23 -8.65 21.40
CA ALA A 332 -1.01 -7.88 21.64
C ALA A 332 -1.27 -6.54 22.36
N LEU A 333 -2.41 -5.90 22.09
CA LEU A 333 -2.77 -4.58 22.61
C LEU A 333 -3.81 -4.62 23.73
N SER A 334 -4.05 -5.78 24.33
CA SER A 334 -5.07 -6.00 25.37
C SER A 334 -4.93 -5.12 26.62
N ALA A 335 -3.72 -4.65 26.92
CA ALA A 335 -3.47 -3.74 28.04
C ALA A 335 -3.75 -2.26 27.70
N ARG A 336 -3.98 -1.93 26.42
CA ARG A 336 -4.22 -0.55 25.98
C ARG A 336 -5.71 -0.24 25.95
N THR A 337 -6.09 0.89 26.53
CA THR A 337 -7.48 1.37 26.61
C THR A 337 -7.84 2.38 25.51
N ASN A 338 -6.85 2.85 24.74
CA ASN A 338 -7.01 3.82 23.66
C ASN A 338 -6.94 3.19 22.26
N VAL A 339 -7.45 1.97 22.13
CA VAL A 339 -7.45 1.20 20.89
C VAL A 339 -8.86 0.75 20.55
N ALA A 340 -9.33 1.10 19.36
CA ALA A 340 -10.59 0.64 18.81
C ALA A 340 -10.36 -0.45 17.75
N TYR A 341 -11.30 -1.38 17.62
CA TYR A 341 -11.24 -2.48 16.66
C TYR A 341 -12.57 -2.60 15.92
N LYS A 342 -12.52 -2.86 14.62
CA LYS A 342 -13.71 -3.09 13.82
C LYS A 342 -13.45 -4.15 12.75
N LEU A 343 -14.30 -5.17 12.74
CA LEU A 343 -14.38 -6.16 11.67
C LEU A 343 -15.57 -5.79 10.78
N TYR A 344 -15.34 -5.66 9.49
CA TYR A 344 -16.37 -5.34 8.51
C TYR A 344 -16.79 -6.59 7.74
N PRO A 345 -18.07 -6.99 7.81
CA PRO A 345 -18.56 -8.13 7.06
C PRO A 345 -18.47 -7.94 5.56
N LYS A 346 -18.17 -9.04 4.85
CA LYS A 346 -18.03 -9.19 3.40
C LYS A 346 -16.91 -8.40 2.74
N LEU A 347 -16.16 -7.58 3.47
CA LEU A 347 -15.14 -6.74 2.86
C LEU A 347 -13.86 -7.53 2.62
N ASN A 348 -13.31 -7.40 1.41
CA ASN A 348 -12.06 -8.02 1.02
C ASN A 348 -10.84 -7.16 1.44
N HIS A 349 -9.64 -7.50 0.95
CA HIS A 349 -8.38 -6.83 1.33
C HIS A 349 -8.40 -5.32 1.11
N VAL A 350 -9.02 -4.85 0.02
CA VAL A 350 -9.13 -3.43 -0.34
C VAL A 350 -10.43 -2.80 0.15
N PHE A 351 -11.08 -3.42 1.14
CA PHE A 351 -12.33 -3.00 1.76
C PHE A 351 -13.51 -2.89 0.79
N VAL A 352 -13.50 -3.63 -0.33
CA VAL A 352 -14.62 -3.69 -1.27
C VAL A 352 -15.55 -4.85 -0.88
N PRO A 353 -16.88 -4.66 -0.85
CA PRO A 353 -17.82 -5.75 -0.55
C PRO A 353 -17.80 -6.85 -1.62
N TYR A 354 -17.77 -8.10 -1.18
CA TYR A 354 -17.94 -9.25 -2.06
C TYR A 354 -18.72 -10.36 -1.35
N ASP A 355 -19.83 -10.81 -1.96
CA ASP A 355 -20.75 -11.77 -1.36
C ASP A 355 -20.27 -13.24 -1.42
N LYS A 356 -19.21 -13.53 -2.17
CA LYS A 356 -18.59 -14.85 -2.26
C LYS A 356 -17.26 -14.85 -1.51
N PRO A 357 -16.68 -16.02 -1.20
CA PRO A 357 -15.32 -16.09 -0.67
C PRO A 357 -14.34 -15.35 -1.60
N SER A 358 -13.52 -14.46 -1.03
CA SER A 358 -12.52 -13.71 -1.79
C SER A 358 -11.48 -14.66 -2.40
N THR A 359 -11.20 -14.46 -3.69
CA THR A 359 -10.15 -15.20 -4.42
C THR A 359 -9.00 -14.30 -4.86
N GLY A 360 -9.22 -12.98 -4.84
CA GLY A 360 -8.36 -11.97 -5.46
C GLY A 360 -8.73 -11.69 -6.91
N GLU A 361 -9.48 -12.58 -7.56
CA GLU A 361 -9.98 -12.36 -8.93
C GLU A 361 -11.04 -11.25 -8.95
N GLU A 362 -11.83 -11.13 -7.88
CA GLU A 362 -12.87 -10.13 -7.77
C GLU A 362 -12.31 -8.70 -7.69
N TYR A 363 -11.01 -8.51 -7.42
CA TYR A 363 -10.40 -7.18 -7.43
C TYR A 363 -10.49 -6.55 -8.82
N MET A 364 -10.64 -7.35 -9.88
CA MET A 364 -10.84 -6.86 -11.24
C MET A 364 -12.27 -6.35 -11.49
N LEU A 365 -13.22 -6.63 -10.61
CA LEU A 365 -14.58 -6.11 -10.71
C LEU A 365 -14.63 -4.69 -10.12
N PRO A 366 -15.37 -3.75 -10.76
CA PRO A 366 -15.59 -2.44 -10.18
C PRO A 366 -16.19 -2.54 -8.78
N GLY A 367 -15.65 -1.79 -7.84
CA GLY A 367 -16.13 -1.72 -6.47
C GLY A 367 -15.34 -0.71 -5.67
N ASN A 368 -16.00 -0.12 -4.68
CA ASN A 368 -15.46 0.96 -3.88
C ASN A 368 -15.49 0.64 -2.39
N VAL A 369 -14.67 1.35 -1.62
CA VAL A 369 -14.77 1.35 -0.16
C VAL A 369 -16.16 1.86 0.26
N PRO A 370 -16.92 1.11 1.06
CA PRO A 370 -18.23 1.55 1.54
C PRO A 370 -18.19 2.80 2.42
N LEU A 371 -19.27 3.58 2.36
CA LEU A 371 -19.38 4.83 3.11
C LEU A 371 -19.42 4.62 4.64
N ASP A 372 -19.84 3.45 5.12
CA ASP A 372 -19.82 3.12 6.55
C ASP A 372 -18.40 2.98 7.11
N VAL A 373 -17.47 2.37 6.35
CA VAL A 373 -16.03 2.34 6.69
C VAL A 373 -15.48 3.77 6.83
N ILE A 374 -15.77 4.62 5.84
CA ILE A 374 -15.35 6.03 5.82
C ILE A 374 -15.96 6.80 7.00
N THR A 375 -17.23 6.56 7.31
CA THR A 375 -17.96 7.25 8.39
C THR A 375 -17.46 6.83 9.76
N ASP A 376 -17.21 5.53 9.98
CA ASP A 376 -16.61 5.03 11.22
C ASP A 376 -15.21 5.62 11.43
N MET A 377 -14.40 5.69 10.36
CA MET A 377 -13.07 6.30 10.40
C MET A 377 -13.15 7.79 10.71
N ALA A 378 -14.03 8.53 10.04
CA ALA A 378 -14.22 9.96 10.28
C ALA A 378 -14.70 10.26 11.70
N LYS A 379 -15.63 9.45 12.21
CA LYS A 379 -16.12 9.54 13.59
C LYS A 379 -14.99 9.30 14.60
N TRP A 380 -14.16 8.29 14.36
CA TRP A 380 -13.02 8.00 15.22
C TRP A 380 -11.99 9.13 15.20
N ILE A 381 -11.61 9.64 14.02
CA ILE A 381 -10.69 10.79 13.87
C ILE A 381 -11.19 11.99 14.66
N LYS A 382 -12.48 12.36 14.49
CA LYS A 382 -13.09 13.51 15.18
C LYS A 382 -13.19 13.32 16.69
N SER A 383 -13.22 12.09 17.20
CA SER A 383 -13.23 11.85 18.65
C SER A 383 -11.84 11.91 19.29
N GLN A 384 -10.76 12.01 18.51
CA GLN A 384 -9.39 12.20 19.03
C GLN A 384 -9.01 13.68 19.22
N SER A 385 -9.98 14.60 19.04
CA SER A 385 -9.81 16.06 19.15
C SER A 385 -9.52 16.52 20.57
#